data_AF-A0A816NBS6-F1
#
_entry.id   AF-A0A816NBS6-F1
#
_cell.length_a   1.000
_cell.length_b   1.000
_cell.length_c   1.000
_cell.angle_alpha   90.00
_cell.angle_beta   90.00
_cell.angle_gamma   90.00
#
_symmetry.space_group_name_H-M   'P 1'
#
loop_
_entity.id
_entity.type
_entity.pdbx_description
1 polymer ?
#
loop_
_entity_poly.entity_id
_entity_poly.type
_entity_poly.pdbx_seq_one_letter_code
_entity_poly.pdbx_strand_id
1 'polypeptide(L)'
;MSNKEYQVVDIVNTLNKANAIIKQHQVSKYRTCNLSNSTTYYYRCSQYRKYPLCQYEIQISVPSTNSTPINLTFKNARCHEHRNTTSRLSSPIRTSVEKYVKYNLTQSHAKTILSMDYPNVSLPTTDDLHATFVPYYSINNIHDIFVLFTTKKLISQTPLTTLLKVDATYKLTWNELPLLVFGSSDADRHFHPFAIALVSNDEDSICYKDLFNQLQLISTQENNRPFYINFIMADGAPGIRKAQKDLFPGAKRLMCWAHVIRKCHEHRKLVPKDKWNQIDLDIHDLQLSFSDSLFQCGASLLMKKWSSDTLIKQFQEYFYDQWIIKLPLWREKYEGAGINIPSTNNGCESLTGKIKQQYTLRNELHLSSFLSKIEQMLHDWSTNSLLNDFVTKPSISTTLELISIKWSNSIDKISILHWFDSWYTVPSSNSLIAPAVWLQMYQQQQQ
;
A
#
# COMPACT_ATOMS: atom_id res chain seq x y z
N MET A 1 15.46 -25.74 23.26
CA MET A 1 15.03 -24.51 23.95
C MET A 1 15.91 -24.34 25.18
N SER A 2 16.98 -23.54 25.11
CA SER A 2 17.84 -23.27 26.27
C SER A 2 17.15 -22.27 27.19
N ASN A 3 16.92 -22.60 28.46
CA ASN A 3 16.59 -21.63 29.51
C ASN A 3 17.75 -20.62 29.60
N LYS A 4 17.63 -19.46 28.96
CA LYS A 4 18.63 -18.41 29.09
C LYS A 4 18.41 -17.73 30.44
N GLU A 5 19.37 -17.95 31.34
CA GLU A 5 19.45 -17.34 32.67
C GLU A 5 19.71 -15.83 32.58
N TYR A 6 19.47 -15.13 33.69
CA TYR A 6 19.78 -13.71 33.82
C TYR A 6 21.30 -13.49 33.79
N GLN A 7 21.78 -12.62 32.92
CA GLN A 7 23.19 -12.23 32.84
C GLN A 7 23.38 -10.82 33.39
N VAL A 8 24.41 -10.61 34.22
CA VAL A 8 24.80 -9.27 34.66
C VAL A 8 25.37 -8.51 33.47
N VAL A 9 24.80 -7.36 33.17
CA VAL A 9 25.22 -6.53 32.03
C VAL A 9 25.90 -5.26 32.51
N ASP A 10 25.46 -4.70 33.64
CA ASP A 10 26.06 -3.50 34.21
C ASP A 10 25.88 -3.43 35.73
N ILE A 11 26.79 -2.71 36.38
CA ILE A 11 26.83 -2.50 37.82
C ILE A 11 26.95 -0.99 38.04
N VAL A 12 25.90 -0.37 38.60
CA VAL A 12 25.82 1.09 38.73
C VAL A 12 25.63 1.52 40.18
N ASN A 13 26.21 2.67 40.53
CA ASN A 13 26.23 3.13 41.92
C ASN A 13 24.99 3.97 42.31
N THR A 14 24.11 4.30 41.36
CA THR A 14 22.91 5.12 41.64
C THR A 14 21.70 4.67 40.82
N LEU A 15 20.50 4.83 41.39
CA LEU A 15 19.24 4.51 40.73
C LEU A 15 19.00 5.39 39.49
N ASN A 16 19.51 6.62 39.48
CA ASN A 16 19.42 7.52 38.33
C ASN A 16 20.18 6.98 37.11
N LYS A 17 21.39 6.43 37.31
CA LYS A 17 22.16 5.79 36.24
C LYS A 17 21.46 4.51 35.76
N ALA A 18 20.93 3.71 36.69
CA ALA A 18 20.15 2.53 36.36
C ALA A 18 18.92 2.86 35.49
N ASN A 19 18.17 3.90 35.87
CA ASN A 19 17.01 4.37 35.11
C ASN A 19 17.39 4.96 33.74
N ALA A 20 18.54 5.63 33.63
CA ALA A 20 19.04 6.14 32.35
C ALA A 20 19.32 5.00 31.36
N ILE A 21 19.90 3.90 31.83
CA ILE A 21 20.12 2.69 31.02
C ILE A 21 18.78 2.07 30.64
N ILE A 22 17.85 1.86 31.59
CA ILE A 22 16.52 1.31 31.29
C ILE A 22 15.80 2.11 30.20
N LYS A 23 15.86 3.45 30.25
CA LYS A 23 15.19 4.32 29.27
C LYS A 23 15.66 4.09 27.83
N GLN A 24 16.87 3.57 27.63
CA GLN A 24 17.38 3.21 26.29
C GLN A 24 16.75 1.92 25.75
N HIS A 25 16.16 1.11 26.63
CA HIS A 25 15.47 -0.12 26.28
C HIS A 25 13.96 0.13 26.27
N GLN A 26 13.26 -0.24 25.20
CA GLN A 26 11.80 -0.08 25.08
C GLN A 26 11.04 -1.06 26.01
N VAL A 27 11.16 -0.89 27.32
CA VAL A 27 10.62 -1.78 28.35
C VAL A 27 9.68 -1.03 29.29
N SER A 28 8.75 -1.76 29.88
CA SER A 28 7.78 -1.27 30.84
C SER A 28 7.87 -2.08 32.13
N LYS A 29 7.85 -1.39 33.27
CA LYS A 29 7.81 -2.03 34.58
C LYS A 29 6.53 -2.83 34.72
N TYR A 30 6.62 -4.08 35.15
CA TYR A 30 5.46 -4.94 35.31
C TYR A 30 5.39 -5.65 36.66
N ARG A 31 6.50 -5.72 37.41
CA ARG A 31 6.55 -6.35 38.73
C ARG A 31 7.57 -5.65 39.63
N THR A 32 7.26 -5.61 40.93
CA THR A 32 8.19 -5.21 42.00
C THR A 32 8.21 -6.33 43.05
N CYS A 33 9.36 -6.62 43.62
CA CYS A 33 9.52 -7.56 44.73
C CYS A 33 10.35 -6.88 45.82
N ASN A 34 9.80 -6.78 47.03
CA ASN A 34 10.49 -6.19 48.18
C ASN A 34 10.96 -7.33 49.08
N LEU A 35 12.26 -7.35 49.36
CA LEU A 35 12.88 -8.22 50.35
C LEU A 35 13.41 -7.35 51.50
N SER A 36 13.68 -7.94 52.65
CA SER A 36 14.16 -7.22 53.85
C SER A 36 15.40 -6.34 53.58
N ASN A 37 16.25 -6.76 52.63
CA ASN A 37 17.55 -6.13 52.35
C ASN A 37 17.66 -5.54 50.94
N SER A 38 16.62 -5.65 50.09
CA SER A 38 16.65 -5.09 48.74
C SER A 38 15.26 -4.98 48.12
N THR A 39 15.10 -4.04 47.18
CA THR A 39 13.93 -3.94 46.31
C THR A 39 14.33 -4.27 44.89
N THR A 40 13.66 -5.27 44.31
CA THR A 40 13.89 -5.69 42.93
C THR A 40 12.75 -5.25 42.02
N TYR A 41 13.10 -4.58 40.93
CA TYR A 41 12.18 -4.13 39.89
C TYR A 41 12.35 -4.97 38.62
N TYR A 42 11.24 -5.40 38.03
CA TYR A 42 11.24 -6.18 36.80
C TYR A 42 10.55 -5.40 35.67
N TYR A 43 11.24 -5.34 34.54
CA TYR A 43 10.82 -4.65 33.33
C TYR A 43 10.77 -5.66 32.20
N ARG A 44 9.67 -5.69 31.45
CA ARG A 44 9.52 -6.53 30.26
C ARG A 44 9.29 -5.64 29.05
N CYS A 45 9.46 -6.19 27.86
CA CYS A 45 9.31 -5.40 26.64
C CYS A 45 7.94 -4.69 26.52
N SER A 46 7.92 -3.41 26.17
CA SER A 46 6.71 -2.56 26.13
C SER A 46 5.69 -3.05 25.10
N GLN A 47 6.16 -3.76 24.05
CA GLN A 47 5.30 -4.34 23.00
C GLN A 47 4.90 -5.80 23.27
N TYR A 48 4.97 -6.30 24.52
CA TYR A 48 4.68 -7.72 24.82
C TYR A 48 3.29 -8.19 24.34
N ARG A 49 2.31 -7.28 24.23
CA ARG A 49 0.96 -7.61 23.69
C ARG A 49 1.00 -7.95 22.19
N LYS A 50 1.90 -7.32 21.44
CA LYS A 50 2.11 -7.56 20.00
C LYS A 50 3.00 -8.78 19.76
N TYR A 51 3.95 -9.03 20.66
CA TYR A 51 4.91 -10.13 20.57
C TYR A 51 4.93 -10.95 21.86
N PRO A 52 3.93 -11.82 22.10
CA PRO A 52 3.76 -12.55 23.36
C PRO A 52 4.87 -13.59 23.63
N LEU A 53 5.63 -13.99 22.61
CA LEU A 53 6.77 -14.90 22.74
C LEU A 53 8.08 -14.18 23.11
N CYS A 54 8.06 -12.85 23.28
CA CYS A 54 9.24 -12.10 23.66
C CYS A 54 9.64 -12.36 25.12
N GLN A 55 10.79 -12.99 25.31
CA GLN A 55 11.34 -13.32 26.62
C GLN A 55 12.37 -12.30 27.14
N TYR A 56 12.38 -11.07 26.60
CA TYR A 56 13.29 -10.02 27.04
C TYR A 56 12.81 -9.33 28.30
N GLU A 57 13.67 -9.38 29.31
CA GLU A 57 13.39 -8.85 30.63
C GLU A 57 14.65 -8.22 31.23
N ILE A 58 14.46 -7.10 31.92
CA ILE A 58 15.50 -6.41 32.69
C ILE A 58 15.08 -6.46 34.15
N GLN A 59 15.99 -6.88 35.01
CA GLN A 59 15.84 -6.87 36.44
C GLN A 59 16.86 -5.90 37.05
N ILE A 60 16.38 -5.11 38.01
CA ILE A 60 17.20 -4.21 38.80
C ILE A 60 17.00 -4.49 40.27
N SER A 61 18.07 -4.89 40.96
CA SER A 61 18.05 -5.13 42.40
C SER A 61 18.74 -3.98 43.11
N VAL A 62 17.95 -3.20 43.86
CA VAL A 62 18.39 -2.02 44.62
C VAL A 62 18.55 -2.42 46.09
N PRO A 63 19.77 -2.42 46.65
CA PRO A 63 20.01 -2.73 48.06
C PRO A 63 19.39 -1.67 48.99
N SER A 64 19.05 -2.06 50.22
CA SER A 64 18.53 -1.11 51.23
C SER A 64 19.60 -0.17 51.78
N THR A 65 20.89 -0.46 51.56
CA THR A 65 22.03 0.38 51.99
C THR A 65 22.70 1.05 50.78
N ASN A 66 22.93 2.36 50.87
CA ASN A 66 23.52 3.16 49.78
C ASN A 66 24.99 2.82 49.44
N SER A 67 25.63 1.92 50.19
CA SER A 67 27.02 1.50 50.01
C SER A 67 27.21 0.30 49.08
N THR A 68 26.12 -0.33 48.62
CA THR A 68 26.19 -1.47 47.69
C THR A 68 25.74 -1.08 46.28
N PRO A 69 26.45 -1.52 45.22
CA PRO A 69 26.09 -1.17 43.87
C PRO A 69 24.81 -1.88 43.42
N ILE A 70 24.08 -1.24 42.51
CA ILE A 70 22.85 -1.74 41.91
C ILE A 70 23.23 -2.64 40.74
N ASN A 71 22.77 -3.88 40.79
CA ASN A 71 22.98 -4.85 39.71
C ASN A 71 21.86 -4.75 38.67
N LEU A 72 22.26 -4.60 37.40
CA LEU A 72 21.37 -4.73 36.25
C LEU A 72 21.59 -6.08 35.57
N THR A 73 20.56 -6.92 35.58
CA THR A 73 20.58 -8.22 34.94
C THR A 73 19.57 -8.30 33.81
N PHE A 74 19.95 -8.97 32.72
CA PHE A 74 19.16 -9.10 31.51
C PHE A 74 18.86 -10.57 31.24
N LYS A 75 17.60 -10.86 30.94
CA LYS A 75 17.19 -12.15 30.41
C LYS A 75 16.99 -11.99 28.91
N ASN A 76 17.83 -12.68 28.13
CA ASN A 76 18.06 -12.44 26.71
C ASN A 76 18.71 -11.08 26.40
N ALA A 77 19.67 -11.05 25.47
CA ALA A 77 20.40 -9.83 25.13
C ALA A 77 19.56 -8.78 24.37
N ARG A 78 18.41 -9.17 23.81
CA ARG A 78 17.60 -8.32 22.93
C ARG A 78 16.12 -8.54 23.18
N CYS A 79 15.34 -7.46 23.23
CA CYS A 79 13.91 -7.54 22.95
C CYS A 79 13.76 -8.17 21.56
N HIS A 80 12.68 -8.96 21.32
CA HIS A 80 12.29 -9.40 19.98
C HIS A 80 12.67 -8.32 18.99
N GLU A 81 13.35 -8.63 17.88
CA GLU A 81 13.95 -7.61 17.04
C GLU A 81 12.95 -6.49 16.78
N HIS A 82 13.09 -5.42 17.57
CA HIS A 82 12.59 -4.12 17.21
C HIS A 82 13.49 -3.82 16.04
N ARG A 83 13.02 -4.20 14.84
CA ARG A 83 13.39 -3.49 13.64
C ARG A 83 12.95 -2.07 13.92
N ASN A 84 13.87 -1.36 14.54
CA ASN A 84 13.96 0.08 14.54
C ASN A 84 13.51 0.48 13.14
N THR A 85 12.36 1.16 13.04
CA THR A 85 12.02 2.07 11.94
C THR A 85 12.94 3.30 11.99
N THR A 86 14.22 3.02 12.23
CA THR A 86 15.41 3.87 12.25
C THR A 86 16.61 2.95 11.95
N SER A 87 16.42 1.94 11.09
CA SER A 87 17.52 1.12 10.62
C SER A 87 18.41 1.99 9.76
N ARG A 88 19.50 2.48 10.34
CA ARG A 88 20.69 2.87 9.57
C ARG A 88 20.93 1.73 8.58
N LEU A 89 20.80 2.03 7.30
CA LEU A 89 21.25 1.12 6.26
C LEU A 89 22.73 0.84 6.53
N SER A 90 23.10 -0.44 6.59
CA SER A 90 24.51 -0.78 6.77
C SER A 90 25.31 -0.16 5.62
N SER A 91 26.48 0.42 5.92
CA SER A 91 27.41 0.98 4.90
C SER A 91 27.57 0.06 3.67
N PRO A 92 27.65 -1.28 3.79
CA PRO A 92 27.68 -2.20 2.65
C PRO A 92 26.48 -2.11 1.67
N ILE A 93 25.26 -1.87 2.17
CA ILE A 93 24.06 -1.72 1.32
C ILE A 93 24.16 -0.44 0.50
N ARG A 94 24.49 0.66 1.18
CA ARG A 94 24.67 1.97 0.56
C ARG A 94 25.73 1.89 -0.54
N THR A 95 26.90 1.36 -0.22
CA THR A 95 28.00 1.17 -1.18
C THR A 95 27.59 0.28 -2.34
N SER A 96 26.77 -0.76 -2.12
CA SER A 96 26.31 -1.64 -3.20
C SER A 96 25.37 -0.94 -4.18
N VAL A 97 24.42 -0.15 -3.68
CA VAL A 97 23.52 0.65 -4.52
C VAL A 97 24.27 1.76 -5.23
N GLU A 98 25.15 2.49 -4.53
CA GLU A 98 25.98 3.54 -5.14
C GLU A 98 26.86 2.97 -6.25
N LYS A 99 27.45 1.78 -6.05
CA LYS A 99 28.23 1.10 -7.11
C LYS A 99 27.36 0.72 -8.29
N TYR A 100 26.17 0.18 -8.05
CA TYR A 100 25.25 -0.17 -9.11
C TYR A 100 24.86 1.07 -9.92
N VAL A 101 24.38 2.13 -9.27
CA VAL A 101 23.93 3.35 -9.94
C VAL A 101 25.08 4.06 -10.67
N LYS A 102 26.25 4.17 -10.04
CA LYS A 102 27.39 4.91 -10.61
C LYS A 102 28.08 4.17 -11.74
N TYR A 103 28.07 2.84 -11.73
CA TYR A 103 28.91 2.04 -12.63
C TYR A 103 28.13 0.97 -13.41
N ASN A 104 26.80 0.91 -13.29
CA ASN A 104 25.94 -0.16 -13.81
C ASN A 104 26.41 -1.58 -13.40
N LEU A 105 27.00 -1.66 -12.20
CA LEU A 105 27.68 -2.85 -11.72
C LEU A 105 26.72 -3.77 -10.95
N THR A 106 26.24 -4.82 -11.61
CA THR A 106 25.72 -6.02 -10.95
C THR A 106 26.88 -6.91 -10.44
N GLN A 107 26.60 -7.90 -9.60
CA GLN A 107 27.63 -8.84 -9.10
C GLN A 107 28.35 -9.59 -10.25
N SER A 108 27.74 -9.73 -11.42
CA SER A 108 28.36 -10.29 -12.63
C SER A 108 29.37 -9.34 -13.29
N HIS A 109 29.21 -8.02 -13.15
CA HIS A 109 30.13 -7.02 -13.72
C HIS A 109 31.27 -6.63 -12.76
N ALA A 110 31.10 -6.86 -11.45
CA ALA A 110 32.04 -6.41 -10.41
C ALA A 110 33.44 -7.07 -10.48
N LYS A 111 33.57 -8.27 -11.05
CA LYS A 111 34.87 -8.95 -11.18
C LYS A 111 35.78 -8.31 -12.23
N THR A 112 35.22 -7.64 -13.24
CA THR A 112 35.99 -7.10 -14.38
C THR A 112 36.44 -5.66 -14.15
N ILE A 113 35.76 -4.90 -13.28
CA ILE A 113 36.04 -3.45 -13.08
C ILE A 113 36.94 -3.18 -11.85
N LEU A 114 37.11 -4.13 -10.94
CA LEU A 114 38.04 -3.99 -9.80
C LEU A 114 39.54 -3.85 -10.21
N SER A 115 39.85 -3.86 -11.51
CA SER A 115 41.20 -3.66 -12.06
C SER A 115 41.42 -2.33 -12.79
N MET A 116 40.46 -1.37 -12.77
CA MET A 116 40.61 -0.10 -13.50
C MET A 116 40.18 1.12 -12.67
N ASP A 117 41.14 2.01 -12.41
CA ASP A 117 40.95 3.32 -11.78
C ASP A 117 40.50 4.36 -12.80
N TYR A 118 39.22 4.76 -12.86
CA TYR A 118 38.82 6.05 -13.45
C TYR A 118 37.48 6.59 -12.88
N PRO A 119 37.40 7.88 -12.52
CA PRO A 119 36.14 8.57 -12.20
C PRO A 119 35.55 9.25 -13.46
N ASN A 120 34.23 9.43 -13.45
CA ASN A 120 33.36 10.06 -14.47
C ASN A 120 32.93 9.13 -15.61
N VAL A 121 31.87 8.36 -15.36
CA VAL A 121 31.08 7.72 -16.41
C VAL A 121 29.73 8.43 -16.44
N SER A 122 29.47 9.16 -17.52
CA SER A 122 28.11 9.54 -17.91
C SER A 122 27.31 8.25 -18.11
N LEU A 123 26.13 8.14 -17.47
CA LEU A 123 25.21 7.03 -17.69
C LEU A 123 25.03 6.82 -19.20
N PRO A 124 25.18 5.59 -19.73
CA PRO A 124 25.04 5.36 -21.16
C PRO A 124 23.61 5.72 -21.57
N THR A 125 23.45 6.78 -22.35
CA THR A 125 22.23 7.03 -23.12
C THR A 125 22.21 5.97 -24.22
N THR A 126 21.62 4.82 -23.93
CA THR A 126 21.35 3.80 -24.94
C THR A 126 20.12 4.23 -25.73
N ASP A 127 20.20 4.18 -27.06
CA ASP A 127 19.02 4.32 -27.92
C ASP A 127 18.10 3.09 -27.86
N ASP A 128 18.55 2.02 -27.20
CA ASP A 128 17.72 0.85 -26.90
C ASP A 128 16.54 1.23 -26.00
N LEU A 129 15.33 1.06 -26.53
CA LEU A 129 14.08 1.36 -25.84
C LEU A 129 13.80 0.41 -24.67
N HIS A 130 14.43 -0.76 -24.66
CA HIS A 130 14.22 -1.83 -23.69
C HIS A 130 15.33 -1.92 -22.64
N ALA A 131 16.38 -1.10 -22.77
CA ALA A 131 17.44 -1.02 -21.80
C ALA A 131 16.91 -0.39 -20.50
N THR A 132 17.22 -1.06 -19.39
CA THR A 132 16.95 -0.53 -18.06
C THR A 132 17.88 0.63 -17.77
N PHE A 133 17.33 1.72 -17.23
CA PHE A 133 18.11 2.82 -16.71
C PHE A 133 17.54 3.32 -15.37
N VAL A 134 18.39 4.05 -14.65
CA VAL A 134 18.05 4.68 -13.37
C VAL A 134 17.85 6.17 -13.60
N PRO A 135 16.63 6.63 -13.89
CA PRO A 135 16.38 8.06 -14.12
C PRO A 135 16.49 8.91 -12.85
N TYR A 136 16.32 8.30 -11.68
CA TYR A 136 16.39 9.01 -10.40
C TYR A 136 16.91 8.09 -9.31
N TYR A 137 17.79 8.63 -8.49
CA TYR A 137 18.19 8.02 -7.23
C TYR A 137 18.48 9.09 -6.18
N SER A 138 18.25 8.73 -4.92
CA SER A 138 18.66 9.52 -3.76
C SER A 138 19.21 8.55 -2.71
N ILE A 139 20.44 8.80 -2.28
CA ILE A 139 21.15 7.96 -1.32
C ILE A 139 21.75 8.89 -0.26
N ASN A 140 20.92 9.27 0.71
CA ASN A 140 21.30 10.17 1.79
C ASN A 140 21.61 9.43 3.09
N ASN A 141 22.49 10.00 3.91
CA ASN A 141 23.31 9.27 4.88
C ASN A 141 22.62 8.80 6.16
N ILE A 142 21.28 8.82 6.26
CA ILE A 142 20.61 8.47 7.52
C ILE A 142 19.35 7.60 7.31
N HIS A 143 18.54 7.78 6.25
CA HIS A 143 17.27 7.05 6.11
C HIS A 143 16.83 6.64 4.69
N ASP A 144 17.50 7.09 3.63
CA ASP A 144 16.85 7.15 2.31
C ASP A 144 17.69 6.48 1.22
N ILE A 145 17.31 5.26 0.83
CA ILE A 145 17.68 4.72 -0.49
C ILE A 145 16.41 4.77 -1.31
N PHE A 146 16.40 5.64 -2.31
CA PHE A 146 15.39 5.67 -3.34
C PHE A 146 16.09 5.45 -4.66
N VAL A 147 15.70 4.41 -5.39
CA VAL A 147 16.21 4.18 -6.74
C VAL A 147 15.04 3.82 -7.61
N LEU A 148 14.73 4.69 -8.58
CA LEU A 148 13.71 4.46 -9.58
C LEU A 148 14.36 3.81 -10.79
N PHE A 149 13.74 2.76 -11.31
CA PHE A 149 14.19 2.02 -12.47
C PHE A 149 13.07 1.98 -13.51
N THR A 150 13.41 2.15 -14.77
CA THR A 150 12.46 2.05 -15.90
C THR A 150 13.20 1.75 -17.21
N THR A 151 12.45 1.64 -18.31
CA THR A 151 12.94 1.62 -19.68
C THR A 151 12.21 2.71 -20.47
N LYS A 152 12.80 3.19 -21.58
CA LYS A 152 12.14 4.20 -22.43
C LYS A 152 10.78 3.69 -22.93
N LYS A 153 10.69 2.39 -23.26
CA LYS A 153 9.43 1.78 -23.69
C LYS A 153 8.35 1.79 -22.61
N LEU A 154 8.68 1.44 -21.36
CA LEU A 154 7.68 1.39 -20.29
C LEU A 154 7.19 2.80 -19.90
N ILE A 155 8.12 3.75 -19.73
CA ILE A 155 7.75 5.13 -19.38
C ILE A 155 7.04 5.84 -20.54
N SER A 156 7.20 5.39 -21.80
CA SER A 156 6.48 5.99 -22.93
C SER A 156 4.96 5.85 -22.88
N GLN A 157 4.45 4.94 -22.04
CA GLN A 157 3.02 4.64 -21.93
C GLN A 157 2.28 5.59 -20.97
N THR A 158 2.99 6.31 -20.10
CA THR A 158 2.38 7.18 -19.08
C THR A 158 1.44 8.24 -19.65
N PRO A 159 1.68 8.91 -20.81
CA PRO A 159 0.77 9.94 -21.30
C PRO A 159 -0.54 9.39 -21.88
N LEU A 160 -0.68 8.06 -21.99
CA LEU A 160 -1.87 7.39 -22.53
C LEU A 160 -2.97 7.21 -21.48
N THR A 161 -2.69 7.56 -20.22
CA THR A 161 -3.60 7.38 -19.10
C THR A 161 -3.56 8.58 -18.17
N THR A 162 -4.60 8.71 -17.35
CA THR A 162 -4.64 9.65 -16.23
C THR A 162 -4.68 8.97 -14.86
N LEU A 163 -4.64 7.63 -14.86
CA LEU A 163 -4.63 6.78 -13.69
C LEU A 163 -3.21 6.34 -13.37
N LEU A 164 -2.76 6.62 -12.16
CA LEU A 164 -1.57 6.01 -11.58
C LEU A 164 -1.98 4.91 -10.59
N LYS A 165 -1.48 3.70 -10.81
CA LYS A 165 -1.59 2.57 -9.89
C LYS A 165 -0.27 2.36 -9.17
N VAL A 166 -0.32 2.16 -7.86
CA VAL A 166 0.86 1.94 -7.02
C VAL A 166 0.60 0.80 -6.04
N ASP A 167 1.51 -0.15 -5.97
CA ASP A 167 1.50 -1.24 -4.99
C ASP A 167 2.91 -1.47 -4.43
N ALA A 168 2.98 -1.77 -3.14
CA ALA A 168 4.23 -2.07 -2.44
C ALA A 168 4.36 -3.58 -2.21
N THR A 169 5.53 -4.13 -2.50
CA THR A 169 5.82 -5.53 -2.20
C THR A 169 7.10 -5.69 -1.39
N TYR A 170 6.97 -6.45 -0.31
CA TYR A 170 8.03 -6.73 0.66
C TYR A 170 8.59 -8.14 0.52
N LYS A 171 9.66 -8.44 1.27
CA LYS A 171 10.32 -9.76 1.34
C LYS A 171 10.89 -10.21 0.00
N LEU A 172 11.58 -9.28 -0.67
CA LEU A 172 12.30 -9.53 -1.92
C LEU A 172 13.81 -9.53 -1.71
N THR A 173 14.30 -8.78 -0.73
CA THR A 173 15.71 -8.67 -0.38
C THR A 173 15.94 -9.05 1.08
N TRP A 174 17.14 -9.55 1.42
CA TRP A 174 17.53 -9.85 2.81
C TRP A 174 17.49 -8.62 3.73
N ASN A 175 17.56 -7.43 3.15
CA ASN A 175 17.47 -6.16 3.86
C ASN A 175 16.03 -5.64 3.97
N GLU A 176 15.06 -6.39 3.43
CA GLU A 176 13.63 -6.11 3.40
C GLU A 176 13.24 -4.79 2.75
N LEU A 177 14.10 -4.24 1.89
CA LEU A 177 13.79 -3.04 1.12
C LEU A 177 12.48 -3.25 0.33
N PRO A 178 11.46 -2.39 0.53
CA PRO A 178 10.23 -2.47 -0.23
C PRO A 178 10.50 -2.15 -1.70
N LEU A 179 9.78 -2.84 -2.59
CA LEU A 179 9.72 -2.51 -3.99
C LEU A 179 8.34 -1.93 -4.30
N LEU A 180 8.30 -0.68 -4.72
CA LEU A 180 7.11 -0.02 -5.23
C LEU A 180 7.00 -0.28 -6.73
N VAL A 181 5.82 -0.71 -7.18
CA VAL A 181 5.51 -0.89 -8.59
C VAL A 181 4.54 0.21 -9.02
N PHE A 182 4.92 0.94 -10.07
CA PHE A 182 4.11 1.98 -10.69
C PHE A 182 3.59 1.48 -12.02
N GLY A 183 2.34 1.78 -12.34
CA GLY A 183 1.76 1.45 -13.63
C GLY A 183 0.36 2.00 -13.79
N SER A 184 -0.37 1.48 -14.77
CA SER A 184 -1.77 1.78 -14.96
C SER A 184 -2.52 0.60 -15.56
N SER A 185 -3.83 0.75 -15.70
CA SER A 185 -4.61 -0.18 -16.51
C SER A 185 -5.12 0.51 -17.76
N ASP A 186 -5.12 -0.25 -18.85
CA ASP A 186 -5.69 0.16 -20.11
C ASP A 186 -7.23 0.01 -20.11
N ALA A 187 -7.87 0.36 -21.23
CA ALA A 187 -9.32 0.27 -21.38
C ALA A 187 -9.85 -1.17 -21.36
N ASP A 188 -9.00 -2.15 -21.67
CA ASP A 188 -9.31 -3.59 -21.60
C ASP A 188 -8.98 -4.20 -20.22
N ARG A 189 -8.57 -3.36 -19.27
CA ARG A 189 -8.24 -3.70 -17.88
C ARG A 189 -6.97 -4.54 -17.74
N HIS A 190 -6.12 -4.61 -18.76
CA HIS A 190 -4.75 -5.10 -18.63
C HIS A 190 -3.90 -4.11 -17.84
N PHE A 191 -2.90 -4.60 -17.11
CA PHE A 191 -2.01 -3.75 -16.32
C PHE A 191 -0.68 -3.56 -17.03
N HIS A 192 -0.25 -2.31 -17.11
CA HIS A 192 0.96 -1.88 -17.78
C HIS A 192 1.90 -1.25 -16.75
N PRO A 193 3.04 -1.89 -16.42
CA PRO A 193 4.03 -1.29 -15.53
C PRO A 193 4.73 -0.13 -16.23
N PHE A 194 5.00 0.94 -15.51
CA PHE A 194 5.75 2.10 -16.00
C PHE A 194 7.15 2.15 -15.40
N ALA A 195 7.28 1.87 -14.11
CA ALA A 195 8.54 1.91 -13.38
C ALA A 195 8.45 1.09 -12.10
N ILE A 196 9.60 0.81 -11.50
CA ILE A 196 9.69 0.26 -10.15
C ILE A 196 10.67 1.08 -9.32
N ALA A 197 10.38 1.27 -8.04
CA ALA A 197 11.30 1.92 -7.13
C ALA A 197 11.69 0.99 -5.99
N LEU A 198 13.00 0.88 -5.76
CA LEU A 198 13.53 0.30 -4.54
C LEU A 198 13.62 1.41 -3.50
N VAL A 199 12.94 1.22 -2.37
CA VAL A 199 12.86 2.22 -1.30
C VAL A 199 13.44 1.68 0.01
N SER A 200 13.88 2.55 0.91
CA SER A 200 14.16 2.19 2.30
C SER A 200 12.87 1.99 3.09
N ASN A 201 12.95 1.30 4.23
CA ASN A 201 11.78 0.88 5.03
C ASN A 201 10.93 2.04 5.58
N ASP A 202 11.43 3.27 5.53
CA ASP A 202 10.72 4.47 5.95
C ASP A 202 9.84 4.95 4.77
N GLU A 203 8.75 4.21 4.46
CA GLU A 203 7.72 4.57 3.47
C GLU A 203 6.86 5.75 3.96
N ASP A 204 7.50 6.88 4.21
CA ASP A 204 6.83 8.07 4.68
C ASP A 204 6.20 8.87 3.51
N SER A 205 5.47 9.92 3.86
CA SER A 205 4.85 10.79 2.85
C SER A 205 5.87 11.52 1.95
N ILE A 206 7.10 11.70 2.41
CA ILE A 206 8.16 12.41 1.68
C ILE A 206 8.66 11.49 0.56
N CYS A 207 8.90 10.22 0.86
CA CYS A 207 9.25 9.19 -0.12
C CYS A 207 8.24 9.12 -1.29
N TYR A 208 6.95 8.97 -0.98
CA TYR A 208 5.91 8.90 -2.02
C TYR A 208 5.84 10.20 -2.84
N LYS A 209 6.03 11.36 -2.19
CA LYS A 209 6.02 12.66 -2.85
C LYS A 209 7.19 12.77 -3.84
N ASP A 210 8.39 12.47 -3.40
CA ASP A 210 9.57 12.55 -4.25
C ASP A 210 9.44 11.59 -5.45
N LEU A 211 9.03 10.34 -5.22
CA LEU A 211 8.87 9.36 -6.30
C LEU A 211 7.77 9.74 -7.29
N PHE A 212 6.61 10.22 -6.84
CA PHE A 212 5.54 10.65 -7.74
C PHE A 212 5.97 11.86 -8.59
N ASN A 213 6.65 12.83 -7.97
CA ASN A 213 7.17 13.99 -8.66
C ASN A 213 8.21 13.59 -9.72
N GLN A 214 9.17 12.74 -9.34
CA GLN A 214 10.19 12.24 -10.27
C GLN A 214 9.57 11.46 -11.42
N LEU A 215 8.63 10.55 -11.15
CA LEU A 215 7.93 9.80 -12.19
C LEU A 215 7.25 10.74 -13.21
N GLN A 216 6.59 11.81 -12.75
CA GLN A 216 5.97 12.80 -13.63
C GLN A 216 7.01 13.59 -14.45
N LEU A 217 8.11 14.02 -13.82
CA LEU A 217 9.19 14.75 -14.49
C LEU A 217 9.84 13.92 -15.58
N ILE A 218 10.27 12.70 -15.25
CA ILE A 218 10.93 11.77 -16.17
C ILE A 218 9.99 11.41 -17.31
N SER A 219 8.74 11.09 -17.00
CA SER A 219 7.72 10.88 -18.02
C SER A 219 7.60 12.06 -18.97
N THR A 220 7.58 13.29 -18.45
CA THR A 220 7.41 14.49 -19.27
C THR A 220 8.62 14.73 -20.16
N GLN A 221 9.82 14.50 -19.63
CA GLN A 221 11.09 14.61 -20.37
C GLN A 221 11.17 13.56 -21.48
N GLU A 222 10.93 12.28 -21.18
CA GLU A 222 11.05 11.18 -22.15
C GLU A 222 9.97 11.22 -23.23
N ASN A 223 8.75 11.69 -22.90
CA ASN A 223 7.64 11.72 -23.84
C ASN A 223 7.46 13.06 -24.57
N ASN A 224 8.17 14.12 -24.16
CA ASN A 224 7.86 15.50 -24.55
C ASN A 224 6.37 15.86 -24.38
N ARG A 225 5.71 15.22 -23.41
CA ARG A 225 4.29 15.37 -23.13
C ARG A 225 4.04 15.16 -21.64
N PRO A 226 3.29 16.06 -20.98
CA PRO A 226 3.01 15.94 -19.55
C PRO A 226 2.19 14.69 -19.23
N PHE A 227 2.55 14.02 -18.13
CA PHE A 227 1.75 12.97 -17.54
C PHE A 227 0.75 13.57 -16.54
N TYR A 228 -0.50 13.67 -16.97
CA TYR A 228 -1.59 14.21 -16.15
C TYR A 228 -2.17 13.14 -15.24
N ILE A 229 -1.96 13.26 -13.94
CA ILE A 229 -2.48 12.31 -12.95
C ILE A 229 -3.77 12.87 -12.35
N ASN A 230 -4.91 12.33 -12.77
CA ASN A 230 -6.24 12.68 -12.24
C ASN A 230 -6.75 11.64 -11.24
N PHE A 231 -6.23 10.41 -11.29
CA PHE A 231 -6.62 9.33 -10.41
C PHE A 231 -5.39 8.62 -9.88
N ILE A 232 -5.38 8.33 -8.58
CA ILE A 232 -4.36 7.47 -7.95
C ILE A 232 -5.05 6.30 -7.29
N MET A 233 -4.81 5.09 -7.79
CA MET A 233 -5.30 3.85 -7.18
C MET A 233 -4.17 3.17 -6.42
N ALA A 234 -4.34 3.06 -5.11
CA ALA A 234 -3.36 2.43 -4.23
C ALA A 234 -4.07 1.77 -3.05
N ASP A 235 -3.29 1.16 -2.17
CA ASP A 235 -3.76 0.66 -0.88
C ASP A 235 -4.21 1.81 0.06
N GLY A 236 -4.46 1.54 1.34
CA GLY A 236 -4.88 2.53 2.33
C GLY A 236 -3.78 3.38 2.96
N ALA A 237 -2.53 3.35 2.45
CA ALA A 237 -1.39 3.98 3.12
C ALA A 237 -1.56 5.51 3.32
N PRO A 238 -1.35 6.05 4.54
CA PRO A 238 -1.43 7.50 4.80
C PRO A 238 -0.41 8.32 4.02
N GLY A 239 0.80 7.78 3.80
CA GLY A 239 1.89 8.45 3.07
C GLY A 239 1.48 8.85 1.65
N ILE A 240 0.88 7.91 0.91
CA ILE A 240 0.33 8.14 -0.44
C ILE A 240 -0.71 9.26 -0.44
N ARG A 241 -1.54 9.37 0.60
CA ARG A 241 -2.57 10.43 0.70
C ARG A 241 -1.94 11.81 0.72
N LYS A 242 -0.94 11.96 1.59
CA LYS A 242 -0.30 13.24 1.82
C LYS A 242 0.48 13.64 0.57
N ALA A 243 1.21 12.71 -0.04
CA ALA A 243 1.88 12.93 -1.33
C ALA A 243 0.90 13.36 -2.43
N GLN A 244 -0.25 12.67 -2.56
CA GLN A 244 -1.28 13.02 -3.54
C GLN A 244 -1.82 14.43 -3.33
N LYS A 245 -2.20 14.80 -2.10
CA LYS A 245 -2.75 16.14 -1.82
C LYS A 245 -1.74 17.25 -2.08
N ASP A 246 -0.48 17.00 -1.78
CA ASP A 246 0.60 17.98 -1.93
C ASP A 246 0.97 18.21 -3.40
N LEU A 247 0.96 17.15 -4.23
CA LEU A 247 1.39 17.23 -5.64
C LEU A 247 0.24 17.38 -6.63
N PHE A 248 -0.87 16.70 -6.37
CA PHE A 248 -2.00 16.58 -7.28
C PHE A 248 -3.30 16.90 -6.53
N PRO A 249 -3.51 18.16 -6.09
CA PRO A 249 -4.66 18.54 -5.26
C PRO A 249 -6.01 18.28 -5.94
N GLY A 250 -6.07 18.25 -7.28
CA GLY A 250 -7.25 17.92 -8.06
C GLY A 250 -7.44 16.43 -8.37
N ALA A 251 -6.43 15.59 -8.09
CA ALA A 251 -6.54 14.16 -8.34
C ALA A 251 -7.40 13.47 -7.28
N LYS A 252 -8.18 12.47 -7.70
CA LYS A 252 -8.95 11.62 -6.79
C LYS A 252 -8.14 10.39 -6.39
N ARG A 253 -8.16 10.04 -5.11
CA ARG A 253 -7.54 8.81 -4.64
C ARG A 253 -8.55 7.66 -4.60
N LEU A 254 -8.41 6.73 -5.53
CA LEU A 254 -9.25 5.54 -5.58
C LEU A 254 -8.72 4.44 -4.65
N MET A 255 -9.60 3.90 -3.80
CA MET A 255 -9.27 2.73 -2.99
C MET A 255 -9.59 1.46 -3.78
N CYS A 256 -8.67 0.50 -3.81
CA CYS A 256 -8.92 -0.80 -4.44
C CYS A 256 -10.13 -1.50 -3.79
N TRP A 257 -11.17 -1.80 -4.59
CA TRP A 257 -12.39 -2.47 -4.12
C TRP A 257 -12.12 -3.83 -3.46
N ALA A 258 -11.19 -4.61 -4.03
CA ALA A 258 -10.80 -5.91 -3.46
C ALA A 258 -10.29 -5.80 -2.02
N HIS A 259 -9.59 -4.71 -1.69
CA HIS A 259 -9.15 -4.42 -0.32
C HIS A 259 -10.32 -4.08 0.60
N VAL A 260 -11.28 -3.28 0.12
CA VAL A 260 -12.47 -2.88 0.88
C VAL A 260 -13.31 -4.11 1.23
N ILE A 261 -13.67 -4.90 0.23
CA ILE A 261 -14.56 -6.04 0.43
C ILE A 261 -13.89 -7.13 1.28
N ARG A 262 -12.60 -7.40 1.08
CA ARG A 262 -11.82 -8.31 1.94
C ARG A 262 -11.85 -7.87 3.40
N LYS A 263 -11.70 -6.57 3.66
CA LYS A 263 -11.77 -6.04 5.03
C LYS A 263 -13.17 -6.16 5.63
N CYS A 264 -14.22 -5.96 4.84
CA CYS A 264 -15.60 -6.24 5.28
C CYS A 264 -15.77 -7.74 5.62
N HIS A 265 -15.25 -8.63 4.77
CA HIS A 265 -15.30 -10.08 4.97
C HIS A 265 -14.54 -10.53 6.22
N GLU A 266 -13.39 -9.91 6.55
CA GLU A 266 -12.67 -10.15 7.81
C GLU A 266 -13.53 -9.81 9.05
N HIS A 267 -14.46 -8.84 8.91
CA HIS A 267 -15.37 -8.39 9.96
C HIS A 267 -16.74 -9.08 9.90
N ARG A 268 -16.98 -10.01 8.97
CA ARG A 268 -18.24 -10.78 8.88
C ARG A 268 -18.59 -11.54 10.15
N LYS A 269 -17.59 -11.87 10.97
CA LYS A 269 -17.75 -12.51 12.28
C LYS A 269 -18.54 -11.67 13.30
N LEU A 270 -18.69 -10.37 13.03
CA LEU A 270 -19.51 -9.44 13.81
C LEU A 270 -20.99 -9.49 13.39
N VAL A 271 -21.34 -10.33 12.42
CA VAL A 271 -22.68 -10.46 11.83
C VAL A 271 -23.15 -11.92 11.96
N PRO A 272 -24.43 -12.17 12.28
CA PRO A 272 -25.02 -13.50 12.18
C PRO A 272 -24.92 -14.08 10.75
N LYS A 273 -24.66 -15.39 10.65
CA LYS A 273 -24.40 -16.06 9.35
C LYS A 273 -25.54 -15.93 8.35
N ASP A 274 -26.77 -15.95 8.83
CA ASP A 274 -28.01 -15.82 8.06
C ASP A 274 -28.19 -14.43 7.44
N LYS A 275 -27.53 -13.39 7.98
CA LYS A 275 -27.68 -12.00 7.53
C LYS A 275 -26.55 -11.52 6.63
N TRP A 276 -25.38 -12.15 6.73
CA TRP A 276 -24.18 -11.72 6.00
C TRP A 276 -24.40 -11.58 4.50
N ASN A 277 -25.06 -12.55 3.86
CA ASN A 277 -25.26 -12.53 2.41
C ASN A 277 -26.02 -11.27 1.95
N GLN A 278 -27.03 -10.85 2.71
CA GLN A 278 -27.78 -9.63 2.36
C GLN A 278 -26.95 -8.36 2.60
N ILE A 279 -26.16 -8.33 3.67
CA ILE A 279 -25.24 -7.20 3.93
C ILE A 279 -24.17 -7.10 2.84
N ASP A 280 -23.61 -8.24 2.40
CA ASP A 280 -22.61 -8.31 1.34
C ASP A 280 -23.17 -7.79 0.01
N LEU A 281 -24.41 -8.17 -0.34
CA LEU A 281 -25.14 -7.64 -1.48
C LEU A 281 -25.37 -6.13 -1.36
N ASP A 282 -25.86 -5.65 -0.21
CA ASP A 282 -26.10 -4.21 0.00
C ASP A 282 -24.81 -3.39 -0.14
N ILE A 283 -23.66 -3.94 0.30
CA ILE A 283 -22.35 -3.32 0.15
C ILE A 283 -21.90 -3.29 -1.31
N HIS A 284 -22.21 -4.33 -2.10
CA HIS A 284 -21.94 -4.36 -3.54
C HIS A 284 -22.82 -3.36 -4.31
N ASP A 285 -24.12 -3.30 -4.02
CA ASP A 285 -25.03 -2.34 -4.64
C ASP A 285 -24.57 -0.90 -4.40
N LEU A 286 -24.09 -0.63 -3.19
CA LEU A 286 -23.57 0.67 -2.82
C LEU A 286 -22.27 1.02 -3.58
N GLN A 287 -21.43 0.04 -3.87
CA GLN A 287 -20.23 0.22 -4.69
C GLN A 287 -20.55 0.60 -6.14
N LEU A 288 -21.69 0.17 -6.67
CA LEU A 288 -22.16 0.48 -8.02
C LEU A 288 -22.74 1.89 -8.17
N SER A 289 -22.70 2.70 -7.12
CA SER A 289 -23.15 4.10 -7.20
C SER A 289 -22.46 4.84 -8.34
N PHE A 290 -23.21 5.70 -9.04
CA PHE A 290 -22.70 6.46 -10.19
C PHE A 290 -22.21 7.88 -9.81
N SER A 291 -22.64 8.40 -8.65
CA SER A 291 -22.28 9.75 -8.20
C SER A 291 -22.13 9.79 -6.68
N ASP A 292 -21.47 10.84 -6.18
CA ASP A 292 -21.31 11.07 -4.74
C ASP A 292 -22.67 11.20 -4.06
N SER A 293 -23.63 11.90 -4.68
CA SER A 293 -24.97 12.09 -4.11
C SER A 293 -25.73 10.76 -3.98
N LEU A 294 -25.72 9.93 -5.02
CA LEU A 294 -26.36 8.61 -4.99
C LEU A 294 -25.71 7.71 -3.95
N PHE A 295 -24.39 7.77 -3.85
CA PHE A 295 -23.64 7.01 -2.88
C PHE A 295 -23.93 7.43 -1.43
N GLN A 296 -23.97 8.74 -1.14
CA GLN A 296 -24.36 9.22 0.20
C GLN A 296 -25.79 8.81 0.57
N CYS A 297 -26.70 8.85 -0.42
CA CYS A 297 -28.07 8.38 -0.24
C CYS A 297 -28.11 6.87 0.04
N GLY A 298 -27.44 6.07 -0.79
CA GLY A 298 -27.35 4.62 -0.61
C GLY A 298 -26.71 4.22 0.71
N ALA A 299 -25.67 4.93 1.15
CA ALA A 299 -25.04 4.71 2.45
C ALA A 299 -26.02 4.99 3.60
N SER A 300 -26.78 6.08 3.51
CA SER A 300 -27.79 6.43 4.50
C SER A 300 -28.93 5.39 4.55
N LEU A 301 -29.35 4.88 3.40
CA LEU A 301 -30.35 3.81 3.29
C LEU A 301 -29.83 2.49 3.85
N LEU A 302 -28.59 2.11 3.57
CA LEU A 302 -27.95 0.92 4.13
C LEU A 302 -27.89 1.01 5.66
N MET A 303 -27.45 2.15 6.21
CA MET A 303 -27.41 2.36 7.67
C MET A 303 -28.81 2.27 8.30
N LYS A 304 -29.82 2.86 7.65
CA LYS A 304 -31.20 2.84 8.12
C LYS A 304 -31.85 1.45 8.03
N LYS A 305 -31.62 0.71 6.94
CA LYS A 305 -32.16 -0.65 6.72
C LYS A 305 -31.82 -1.58 7.89
N TRP A 306 -30.62 -1.42 8.42
CA TRP A 306 -30.02 -2.30 9.40
C TRP A 306 -30.05 -1.74 10.83
N SER A 307 -30.57 -0.52 11.06
CA SER A 307 -30.45 0.20 12.34
C SER A 307 -31.24 -0.41 13.50
N SER A 308 -32.33 -1.13 13.23
CA SER A 308 -33.15 -1.78 14.27
C SER A 308 -32.56 -3.10 14.77
N ASP A 309 -31.57 -3.64 14.05
CA ASP A 309 -31.01 -4.95 14.33
C ASP A 309 -29.80 -4.85 15.25
N THR A 310 -30.03 -5.05 16.54
CA THR A 310 -29.00 -4.93 17.58
C THR A 310 -27.87 -5.95 17.42
N LEU A 311 -28.11 -7.07 16.71
CA LEU A 311 -27.11 -8.14 16.52
C LEU A 311 -25.99 -7.75 15.56
N ILE A 312 -26.22 -6.76 14.70
CA ILE A 312 -25.24 -6.30 13.71
C ILE A 312 -24.66 -4.93 14.03
N LYS A 313 -25.07 -4.33 15.16
CA LYS A 313 -24.67 -2.99 15.57
C LYS A 313 -23.15 -2.79 15.56
N GLN A 314 -22.38 -3.78 16.03
CA GLN A 314 -20.92 -3.71 16.01
C GLN A 314 -20.35 -3.62 14.58
N PHE A 315 -20.93 -4.37 13.63
CA PHE A 315 -20.54 -4.28 12.22
C PHE A 315 -20.96 -2.94 11.61
N GLN A 316 -22.16 -2.45 11.92
CA GLN A 316 -22.62 -1.14 11.45
C GLN A 316 -21.73 0.00 11.94
N GLU A 317 -21.39 0.03 13.22
CA GLU A 317 -20.47 1.00 13.80
C GLU A 317 -19.09 0.90 13.13
N TYR A 318 -18.56 -0.31 12.96
CA TYR A 318 -17.33 -0.53 12.20
C TYR A 318 -17.42 0.01 10.77
N PHE A 319 -18.48 -0.35 10.04
CA PHE A 319 -18.62 -0.01 8.62
C PHE A 319 -18.78 1.51 8.45
N TYR A 320 -19.62 2.11 9.28
CA TYR A 320 -19.83 3.55 9.32
C TYR A 320 -18.56 4.29 9.70
N ASP A 321 -17.85 3.87 10.74
CA ASP A 321 -16.59 4.49 11.13
C ASP A 321 -15.53 4.37 10.04
N GLN A 322 -15.26 3.15 9.56
CA GLN A 322 -14.13 2.92 8.65
C GLN A 322 -14.41 3.39 7.24
N TRP A 323 -15.62 3.15 6.75
CA TRP A 323 -15.96 3.36 5.35
C TRP A 323 -16.74 4.65 5.14
N ILE A 324 -17.57 5.12 6.08
CA ILE A 324 -18.39 6.32 5.89
C ILE A 324 -17.79 7.59 6.52
N ILE A 325 -17.37 7.58 7.79
CA ILE A 325 -16.88 8.77 8.53
C ILE A 325 -15.36 8.95 8.48
N LYS A 326 -14.57 8.03 9.06
CA LYS A 326 -13.13 8.24 9.35
C LYS A 326 -12.31 8.47 8.10
N LEU A 327 -12.88 8.15 6.95
CA LEU A 327 -12.32 8.45 5.68
C LEU A 327 -13.25 9.42 4.96
N PRO A 328 -12.84 10.69 4.75
CA PRO A 328 -13.34 11.50 3.64
C PRO A 328 -13.20 10.81 2.27
N LEU A 329 -12.62 9.60 2.23
CA LEU A 329 -12.22 8.82 1.07
C LEU A 329 -13.34 7.92 0.52
N TRP A 330 -14.53 7.79 1.12
CA TRP A 330 -15.61 7.04 0.42
C TRP A 330 -16.16 7.77 -0.80
N ARG A 331 -15.96 9.09 -0.91
CA ARG A 331 -16.26 9.88 -2.13
C ARG A 331 -15.43 9.46 -3.37
N GLU A 332 -14.52 8.50 -3.21
CA GLU A 332 -13.53 8.07 -4.21
C GLU A 332 -13.49 6.52 -4.39
N LYS A 333 -14.58 5.80 -4.06
CA LYS A 333 -14.54 4.32 -3.93
C LYS A 333 -15.68 3.54 -4.58
N TYR A 334 -16.67 4.24 -5.11
CA TYR A 334 -17.71 3.66 -5.95
C TYR A 334 -17.28 3.73 -7.43
N GLU A 335 -17.87 2.92 -8.30
CA GLU A 335 -17.53 2.88 -9.74
C GLU A 335 -17.58 4.29 -10.36
N GLY A 336 -18.63 5.06 -10.05
CA GLY A 336 -18.79 6.44 -10.51
C GLY A 336 -17.73 7.45 -10.02
N ALA A 337 -16.87 7.10 -9.06
CA ALA A 337 -15.83 8.02 -8.59
C ALA A 337 -14.75 8.27 -9.65
N GLY A 338 -14.49 7.24 -10.47
CA GLY A 338 -13.60 7.27 -11.63
C GLY A 338 -14.27 6.60 -12.81
N ILE A 339 -15.08 7.35 -13.56
CA ILE A 339 -15.73 6.83 -14.77
C ILE A 339 -14.66 6.32 -15.75
N ASN A 340 -14.87 5.11 -16.28
CA ASN A 340 -13.93 4.39 -17.16
C ASN A 340 -12.58 4.01 -16.51
N ILE A 341 -12.47 4.08 -15.19
CA ILE A 341 -11.30 3.61 -14.44
C ILE A 341 -11.68 2.29 -13.76
N PRO A 342 -10.84 1.23 -13.84
CA PRO A 342 -11.14 -0.01 -13.13
C PRO A 342 -11.16 0.19 -11.63
N SER A 343 -12.16 -0.38 -10.94
CA SER A 343 -12.33 -0.30 -9.48
C SER A 343 -11.35 -1.16 -8.67
N THR A 344 -10.53 -2.00 -9.32
CA THR A 344 -9.58 -2.89 -8.65
C THR A 344 -8.14 -2.66 -9.11
N ASN A 345 -7.20 -2.91 -8.18
CA ASN A 345 -5.77 -2.92 -8.45
C ASN A 345 -5.24 -4.33 -8.77
N ASN A 346 -6.12 -5.26 -9.14
CA ASN A 346 -5.80 -6.69 -9.29
C ASN A 346 -4.64 -6.95 -10.27
N GLY A 347 -4.53 -6.17 -11.34
CA GLY A 347 -3.43 -6.32 -12.28
C GLY A 347 -2.06 -5.96 -11.68
N CYS A 348 -2.00 -4.92 -10.85
CA CYS A 348 -0.78 -4.55 -10.13
C CYS A 348 -0.45 -5.61 -9.05
N GLU A 349 -1.45 -6.03 -8.26
CA GLU A 349 -1.30 -7.09 -7.25
C GLU A 349 -0.88 -8.43 -7.88
N SER A 350 -1.40 -8.75 -9.07
CA SER A 350 -1.00 -9.93 -9.83
C SER A 350 0.46 -9.82 -10.29
N LEU A 351 0.89 -8.66 -10.77
CA LEU A 351 2.27 -8.44 -11.16
C LEU A 351 3.22 -8.55 -9.95
N THR A 352 2.89 -7.94 -8.82
CA THR A 352 3.70 -8.09 -7.59
C THR A 352 3.75 -9.54 -7.11
N GLY A 353 2.65 -10.28 -7.28
CA GLY A 353 2.61 -11.73 -7.11
C GLY A 353 3.55 -12.49 -8.05
N LYS A 354 3.59 -12.13 -9.35
CA LYS A 354 4.50 -12.71 -10.35
C LYS A 354 5.97 -12.39 -10.06
N ILE A 355 6.30 -11.20 -9.57
CA ILE A 355 7.66 -10.84 -9.12
C ILE A 355 8.17 -11.88 -8.12
N LYS A 356 7.35 -12.16 -7.09
CA LYS A 356 7.67 -13.16 -6.06
C LYS A 356 7.75 -14.56 -6.64
N GLN A 357 6.84 -14.95 -7.52
CA GLN A 357 6.75 -16.34 -8.00
C GLN A 357 7.80 -16.68 -9.05
N GLN A 358 8.12 -15.74 -9.95
CA GLN A 358 8.91 -16.00 -11.16
C GLN A 358 10.36 -15.49 -11.03
N TYR A 359 10.57 -14.34 -10.38
CA TYR A 359 11.89 -13.70 -10.37
C TYR A 359 12.67 -14.00 -9.09
N THR A 360 11.99 -13.99 -7.94
CA THR A 360 12.64 -14.31 -6.66
C THR A 360 12.35 -15.72 -6.16
N LEU A 361 11.44 -16.46 -6.80
CA LEU A 361 11.01 -17.81 -6.39
C LEU A 361 10.58 -17.88 -4.91
N ARG A 362 9.97 -16.79 -4.43
CA ARG A 362 9.57 -16.53 -3.04
C ARG A 362 10.72 -16.55 -2.03
N ASN A 363 11.95 -16.46 -2.50
CA ASN A 363 13.13 -16.28 -1.67
C ASN A 363 13.46 -14.79 -1.56
N GLU A 364 14.02 -14.42 -0.42
CA GLU A 364 14.69 -13.13 -0.28
C GLU A 364 16.10 -13.25 -0.88
N LEU A 365 16.50 -12.26 -1.67
CA LEU A 365 17.79 -12.25 -2.38
C LEU A 365 18.76 -11.25 -1.75
N HIS A 366 20.06 -11.49 -1.94
CA HIS A 366 21.05 -10.45 -1.70
C HIS A 366 20.80 -9.28 -2.67
N LEU A 367 21.04 -8.04 -2.22
CA LEU A 367 20.68 -6.84 -2.98
C LEU A 367 21.30 -6.81 -4.39
N SER A 368 22.57 -7.19 -4.52
CA SER A 368 23.24 -7.26 -5.83
C SER A 368 22.57 -8.24 -6.79
N SER A 369 22.10 -9.38 -6.31
CA SER A 369 21.38 -10.38 -7.11
C SER A 369 19.99 -9.87 -7.47
N PHE A 370 19.35 -9.14 -6.56
CA PHE A 370 18.04 -8.55 -6.78
C PHE A 370 18.08 -7.42 -7.82
N LEU A 371 19.14 -6.60 -7.84
CA LEU A 371 19.33 -5.57 -8.88
C LEU A 371 19.43 -6.19 -10.28
N SER A 372 20.12 -7.32 -10.44
CA SER A 372 20.10 -8.06 -11.71
C SER A 372 18.72 -8.59 -12.07
N LYS A 373 17.91 -8.96 -11.07
CA LYS A 373 16.50 -9.34 -11.31
C LYS A 373 15.64 -8.16 -11.70
N ILE A 374 15.91 -6.95 -11.20
CA ILE A 374 15.24 -5.71 -11.63
C ILE A 374 15.45 -5.46 -13.12
N GLU A 375 16.69 -5.55 -13.61
CA GLU A 375 17.01 -5.39 -15.03
C GLU A 375 16.28 -6.45 -15.88
N GLN A 376 16.30 -7.70 -15.43
CA GLN A 376 15.59 -8.79 -16.10
C GLN A 376 14.07 -8.51 -16.15
N MET A 377 13.46 -8.13 -15.02
CA MET A 377 12.03 -7.81 -14.94
C MET A 377 11.63 -6.70 -15.91
N LEU A 378 12.37 -5.59 -15.90
CA LEU A 378 12.07 -4.44 -16.74
C LEU A 378 12.30 -4.74 -18.21
N HIS A 379 13.33 -5.50 -18.56
CA HIS A 379 13.55 -5.98 -19.91
C HIS A 379 12.38 -6.89 -20.38
N ASP A 380 12.02 -7.90 -19.59
CA ASP A 380 10.94 -8.84 -19.89
C ASP A 380 9.59 -8.10 -20.05
N TRP A 381 9.30 -7.10 -19.20
CA TRP A 381 8.07 -6.31 -19.33
C TRP A 381 8.10 -5.39 -20.54
N SER A 382 9.24 -4.75 -20.80
CA SER A 382 9.38 -3.80 -21.91
C SER A 382 9.43 -4.47 -23.28
N THR A 383 9.71 -5.77 -23.36
CA THR A 383 9.70 -6.53 -24.63
C THR A 383 8.40 -7.31 -24.84
N ASN A 384 7.58 -7.45 -23.81
CA ASN A 384 6.30 -8.14 -23.89
C ASN A 384 5.24 -7.27 -24.59
N SER A 385 4.84 -7.65 -25.81
CA SER A 385 3.82 -6.95 -26.60
C SER A 385 2.50 -6.74 -25.85
N LEU A 386 2.05 -7.73 -25.07
CA LEU A 386 0.81 -7.64 -24.28
C LEU A 386 0.87 -6.56 -23.18
N LEU A 387 2.06 -6.21 -22.70
CA LEU A 387 2.27 -5.15 -21.71
C LEU A 387 2.60 -3.80 -22.36
N ASN A 388 2.73 -3.76 -23.68
CA ASN A 388 3.24 -2.60 -24.42
C ASN A 388 2.21 -1.98 -25.36
N ASP A 389 1.19 -2.72 -25.74
CA ASP A 389 0.08 -2.25 -26.56
C ASP A 389 -1.00 -1.69 -25.65
N PHE A 390 -0.79 -0.44 -25.18
CA PHE A 390 -1.71 0.21 -24.26
C PHE A 390 -3.01 0.61 -24.98
N VAL A 391 -4.10 -0.09 -24.66
CA VAL A 391 -5.41 0.14 -25.28
C VAL A 391 -6.11 1.34 -24.64
N THR A 392 -6.40 2.40 -25.41
CA THR A 392 -7.07 3.61 -24.90
C THR A 392 -8.60 3.59 -25.04
N LYS A 393 -9.15 2.61 -25.76
CA LYS A 393 -10.59 2.42 -25.97
C LYS A 393 -10.94 0.93 -25.85
N PRO A 394 -12.02 0.57 -25.16
CA PRO A 394 -12.32 -0.82 -24.89
C PRO A 394 -12.51 -1.61 -26.19
N SER A 395 -11.87 -2.77 -26.28
CA SER A 395 -12.09 -3.76 -27.31
C SER A 395 -13.44 -4.42 -27.05
N ILE A 396 -14.41 -4.14 -27.93
CA ILE A 396 -15.72 -4.77 -27.83
C ILE A 396 -15.61 -6.16 -28.44
N SER A 397 -15.73 -7.20 -27.61
CA SER A 397 -15.80 -8.57 -28.14
C SER A 397 -17.14 -8.81 -28.82
N THR A 398 -17.15 -9.66 -29.86
CA THR A 398 -18.39 -10.11 -30.51
C THR A 398 -19.39 -10.70 -29.51
N THR A 399 -18.91 -11.33 -28.44
CA THR A 399 -19.76 -11.82 -27.35
C THR A 399 -20.44 -10.68 -26.59
N LEU A 400 -19.74 -9.59 -26.29
CA LEU A 400 -20.33 -8.41 -25.64
C LEU A 400 -21.31 -7.70 -26.57
N GLU A 401 -21.04 -7.64 -27.88
CA GLU A 401 -22.01 -7.15 -28.87
C GLU A 401 -23.27 -8.02 -28.91
N LEU A 402 -23.12 -9.34 -28.94
CA LEU A 402 -24.25 -10.26 -28.92
C LEU A 402 -25.04 -10.17 -27.60
N ILE A 403 -24.36 -9.98 -26.47
CA ILE A 403 -25.01 -9.76 -25.17
C ILE A 403 -25.73 -8.42 -25.18
N SER A 404 -25.11 -7.33 -25.66
CA SER A 404 -25.75 -6.00 -25.69
C SER A 404 -26.96 -5.98 -26.62
N ILE A 405 -26.89 -6.66 -27.77
CA ILE A 405 -28.02 -6.86 -28.69
C ILE A 405 -29.10 -7.72 -28.04
N LYS A 406 -28.74 -8.81 -27.35
CA LYS A 406 -29.72 -9.60 -26.60
C LYS A 406 -30.36 -8.78 -25.48
N TRP A 407 -29.58 -7.94 -24.80
CA TRP A 407 -30.07 -7.04 -23.76
C TRP A 407 -31.04 -6.02 -24.36
N SER A 408 -30.65 -5.33 -25.43
CA SER A 408 -31.50 -4.35 -26.14
C SER A 408 -32.79 -4.97 -26.67
N ASN A 409 -32.73 -6.23 -27.12
CA ASN A 409 -33.90 -6.94 -27.64
C ASN A 409 -34.73 -7.62 -26.54
N SER A 410 -34.16 -7.82 -25.34
CA SER A 410 -34.89 -8.28 -24.15
C SER A 410 -35.55 -7.14 -23.37
N ILE A 411 -35.28 -5.89 -23.76
CA ILE A 411 -35.91 -4.69 -23.21
C ILE A 411 -37.30 -4.54 -23.83
N ASP A 412 -38.22 -5.42 -23.43
CA ASP A 412 -39.63 -5.05 -23.43
C ASP A 412 -39.80 -4.00 -22.32
N LYS A 413 -39.90 -2.74 -22.76
CA LYS A 413 -40.31 -1.55 -21.99
C LYS A 413 -39.31 -1.16 -20.87
N ILE A 414 -38.38 -0.26 -21.18
CA ILE A 414 -37.72 0.60 -20.19
C ILE A 414 -38.18 2.03 -20.45
N SER A 415 -38.71 2.69 -19.42
CA SER A 415 -38.92 4.14 -19.47
C SER A 415 -37.62 4.83 -19.10
N ILE A 416 -37.13 5.67 -20.00
CA ILE A 416 -35.96 6.51 -19.77
C ILE A 416 -36.46 7.83 -19.21
N LEU A 417 -36.12 8.13 -17.95
CA LEU A 417 -36.41 9.42 -17.31
C LEU A 417 -35.15 10.29 -17.35
N HIS A 418 -35.30 11.52 -17.87
CA HIS A 418 -34.27 12.55 -17.87
C HIS A 418 -34.51 13.50 -16.68
N TRP A 419 -33.54 13.62 -15.78
CA TRP A 419 -33.60 14.53 -14.64
C TRP A 419 -32.21 15.10 -14.36
N PHE A 420 -32.08 16.43 -14.34
CA PHE A 420 -30.83 17.18 -14.09
C PHE A 420 -29.58 16.55 -14.74
N ASP A 421 -29.57 16.46 -16.06
CA ASP A 421 -28.47 15.93 -16.88
C ASP A 421 -28.08 14.47 -16.64
N SER A 422 -28.96 13.67 -16.01
CA SER A 422 -28.76 12.24 -15.78
C SER A 422 -29.89 11.41 -16.37
N TRP A 423 -29.54 10.20 -16.84
CA TRP A 423 -30.43 9.23 -17.45
C TRP A 423 -30.66 8.06 -16.50
N TYR A 424 -31.93 7.73 -16.24
CA TYR A 424 -32.31 6.58 -15.42
C TYR A 424 -33.03 5.53 -16.26
N THR A 425 -32.70 4.25 -16.04
CA THR A 425 -33.39 3.12 -16.67
C THR A 425 -34.20 2.37 -15.61
N VAL A 426 -35.51 2.20 -15.86
CA VAL A 426 -36.41 1.45 -14.99
C VAL A 426 -37.04 0.29 -15.78
N PRO A 427 -36.92 -0.97 -15.34
CA PRO A 427 -37.59 -2.11 -15.99
C PRO A 427 -39.11 -2.01 -15.84
N SER A 428 -39.87 -2.18 -16.92
CA SER A 428 -41.33 -2.08 -16.91
C SER A 428 -42.06 -3.07 -16.01
N SER A 429 -41.47 -4.24 -15.75
CA SER A 429 -42.09 -5.25 -14.88
C SER A 429 -42.14 -4.82 -13.42
N ASN A 430 -41.43 -3.74 -13.05
CA ASN A 430 -41.38 -3.15 -11.71
C ASN A 430 -41.96 -1.73 -11.66
N SER A 431 -42.94 -1.39 -12.51
CA SER A 431 -43.68 -0.13 -12.42
C SER A 431 -44.45 0.07 -11.09
N LEU A 432 -44.43 -0.92 -10.19
CA LEU A 432 -44.96 -0.85 -8.83
C LEU A 432 -43.88 -0.63 -7.73
N ILE A 433 -42.59 -0.58 -8.09
CA ILE A 433 -41.48 -0.38 -7.13
C ILE A 433 -40.52 0.71 -7.63
N ALA A 434 -41.04 1.81 -8.17
CA ALA A 434 -40.43 3.09 -7.80
C ALA A 434 -40.84 3.28 -6.33
N PRO A 435 -39.91 3.35 -5.35
CA PRO A 435 -40.31 3.47 -3.95
C PRO A 435 -41.23 4.69 -3.87
N ALA A 436 -42.46 4.53 -3.34
CA ALA A 436 -43.50 5.56 -3.38
C ALA A 436 -43.01 6.96 -2.92
N VAL A 437 -41.95 6.99 -2.11
CA VAL A 437 -41.16 8.17 -1.73
C VAL A 437 -40.68 9.01 -2.93
N TRP A 438 -40.21 8.39 -4.02
CA TRP A 438 -39.68 9.09 -5.21
C TRP A 438 -40.80 9.75 -6.03
N LEU A 439 -41.98 9.13 -6.11
CA LEU A 439 -43.17 9.70 -6.77
C LEU A 439 -43.83 10.80 -5.91
N GLN A 440 -43.85 10.65 -4.58
CA GLN A 440 -44.33 11.70 -3.67
C GLN A 440 -43.44 12.94 -3.69
N MET A 441 -42.12 12.77 -3.72
CA MET A 441 -41.18 13.90 -3.83
C MET A 441 -41.31 14.65 -5.16
N TYR A 442 -41.62 13.94 -6.25
CA TYR A 442 -41.91 14.55 -7.55
C TYR A 442 -43.21 15.36 -7.56
N GLN A 443 -44.28 14.87 -6.90
CA GLN A 443 -45.58 15.56 -6.85
C GLN A 443 -45.58 16.77 -5.90
N GLN A 444 -44.78 16.74 -4.82
CA GLN A 444 -44.66 17.85 -3.87
C GLN A 444 -43.80 19.03 -4.37
N GLN A 445 -43.05 18.86 -5.48
CA GLN A 445 -42.25 19.93 -6.09
C GLN A 445 -42.94 20.61 -7.30
N GLN A 446 -44.14 20.15 -7.65
CA GLN A 446 -44.98 20.71 -8.73
C GLN A 446 -46.13 21.59 -8.18
N GLN A 447 -46.21 21.78 -6.87
CA GLN A 447 -47.03 22.78 -6.17
C GLN A 447 -46.09 23.79 -5.50
#